data_AF-B1ZN84-F1
#
_entry.id   AF-B1ZN84-F1
#
_cell.length_a   1.000
_cell.length_b   1.000
_cell.length_c   1.000
_cell.angle_alpha   90.00
_cell.angle_beta   90.00
_cell.angle_gamma   90.00
#
_symmetry.space_group_name_H-M   'P 1'
#
loop_
_entity.id
_entity.type
_entity.pdbx_description
1 polymer ?
#
loop_
_entity_poly.entity_id
_entity_poly.type
_entity_poly.pdbx_seq_one_letter_code
_entity_poly.pdbx_strand_id
1 'polypeptide(L)' 'MLAHWSMKKPTSEEKRRMCTRKRRYRTQADALDAALLLGLQRERTAYRCPLCGCWHLATAR' A
#
# COMPACT_ATOMS: atom_id res chain seq x y z
N MET A 1 20.49 -6.22 -24.30
CA MET A 1 20.01 -6.35 -22.91
C MET A 1 18.98 -5.26 -22.64
N LEU A 2 17.72 -5.48 -23.00
CA LEU A 2 16.63 -4.61 -22.58
C LEU A 2 15.47 -5.52 -22.21
N ALA A 3 15.39 -5.82 -20.92
CA ALA A 3 14.22 -6.50 -20.37
C ALA A 3 13.03 -5.56 -20.58
N HIS A 4 12.26 -5.81 -21.64
CA HIS A 4 10.94 -5.24 -21.81
C HIS A 4 10.07 -5.82 -20.69
N TRP A 5 10.13 -5.15 -19.54
CA TRP A 5 9.31 -5.43 -18.37
C TRP A 5 7.85 -5.16 -18.76
N SER A 6 7.24 -6.17 -19.37
CA SER A 6 5.83 -6.17 -19.73
C SER A 6 5.04 -6.22 -18.41
N MET A 7 4.77 -5.04 -17.84
CA MET A 7 3.85 -4.91 -16.71
C MET A 7 2.47 -5.36 -17.19
N LYS A 8 2.16 -6.64 -16.99
CA LYS A 8 0.78 -7.11 -17.01
C LYS A 8 0.00 -6.16 -16.09
N LYS A 9 -0.96 -5.43 -16.66
CA LYS A 9 -1.79 -4.51 -15.88
C LYS A 9 -2.36 -5.32 -14.70
N PRO A 10 -2.17 -4.87 -13.45
CA PRO A 10 -2.63 -5.64 -12.29
C PRO A 10 -4.12 -5.93 -12.45
N THR A 11 -4.49 -7.18 -12.21
CA THR A 11 -5.89 -7.63 -12.30
C THR A 11 -6.75 -6.88 -11.28
N SER A 12 -8.07 -6.91 -11.46
CA SER A 12 -8.99 -6.29 -10.51
C SER A 12 -8.81 -6.82 -9.08
N GLU A 13 -8.43 -8.09 -8.92
CA GLU A 13 -8.16 -8.66 -7.60
C GLU A 13 -6.86 -8.14 -6.99
N GLU A 14 -5.79 -8.03 -7.77
CA GLU A 14 -4.53 -7.40 -7.32
C GLU A 14 -4.77 -5.94 -6.92
N LYS A 15 -5.54 -5.18 -7.70
CA LYS A 15 -5.93 -3.81 -7.35
C LYS A 15 -6.73 -3.75 -6.04
N ARG A 16 -7.59 -4.73 -5.78
CA ARG A 16 -8.31 -4.83 -4.49
C ARG A 16 -7.36 -5.08 -3.32
N ARG A 17 -6.39 -5.99 -3.47
CA ARG A 17 -5.38 -6.29 -2.43
C ARG A 17 -4.42 -5.11 -2.18
N MET A 18 -4.02 -4.40 -3.24
CA MET A 18 -3.05 -3.30 -3.18
C MET A 18 -3.64 -1.95 -2.74
N CYS A 19 -4.94 -1.72 -2.94
CA CYS A 19 -5.52 -0.40 -2.69
C CYS A 19 -6.93 -0.49 -2.11
N THR A 20 -7.86 -1.07 -2.86
CA THR A 20 -9.30 -0.89 -2.59
C THR A 20 -9.75 -1.42 -1.23
N ARG A 21 -9.08 -2.44 -0.69
CA ARG A 21 -9.33 -2.98 0.66
C ARG A 21 -8.54 -2.27 1.78
N LYS A 22 -7.60 -1.39 1.45
CA LYS A 22 -6.70 -0.74 2.42
C LYS A 22 -7.17 0.68 2.74
N ARG A 23 -6.95 1.10 3.99
CA ARG A 23 -7.21 2.48 4.44
C ARG A 23 -6.28 3.45 3.71
N ARG A 24 -6.81 4.59 3.25
CA ARG A 24 -6.08 5.62 2.49
C ARG A 24 -5.67 6.76 3.41
N TYR A 25 -4.38 7.06 3.44
CA TYR A 25 -3.84 8.18 4.21
C TYR A 25 -3.21 9.22 3.28
N ARG A 26 -3.27 10.50 3.67
CA ARG A 26 -2.74 11.61 2.86
C ARG A 26 -1.22 11.67 2.92
N THR A 27 -0.65 11.43 4.10
CA THR A 27 0.80 11.43 4.31
C THR A 27 1.28 10.08 4.84
N GLN A 28 2.60 9.86 4.75
CA GLN A 28 3.24 8.69 5.35
C GLN A 28 3.08 8.70 6.88
N ALA A 29 3.21 9.88 7.50
CA ALA A 29 3.09 10.06 8.94
C ALA A 29 1.70 9.67 9.44
N ASP A 30 0.62 10.13 8.78
CA ASP A 30 -0.76 9.76 9.12
C ASP A 30 -0.96 8.23 9.09
N ALA A 31 -0.37 7.56 8.11
CA ALA A 31 -0.49 6.10 8.01
C ALA A 31 0.17 5.40 9.20
N LEU A 32 1.40 5.80 9.54
CA LEU A 32 2.17 5.21 10.64
C LEU A 32 1.57 5.54 12.00
N ASP A 33 1.09 6.77 12.18
CA ASP A 33 0.38 7.19 13.39
C ASP A 33 -0.90 6.37 13.58
N ALA A 34 -1.68 6.17 12.51
CA ALA A 34 -2.83 5.29 12.55
C ALA A 34 -2.46 3.83 12.87
N ALA A 35 -1.30 3.33 12.42
CA ALA A 35 -0.82 1.99 12.80
C ALA A 35 -0.52 1.92 14.30
N LEU A 36 0.08 2.99 14.87
CA LEU A 36 0.35 3.10 16.29
C LEU A 36 -0.96 3.13 17.11
N LEU A 37 -1.91 3.97 16.72
CA LEU A 37 -3.21 4.11 17.39
C LEU A 37 -4.04 2.83 17.37
N LEU A 38 -3.96 2.05 16.29
CA LEU A 38 -4.67 0.78 16.13
C LEU A 38 -3.93 -0.41 16.76
N GLY A 39 -2.76 -0.19 17.37
CA GLY A 39 -1.94 -1.27 17.93
C GLY A 39 -1.37 -2.21 16.88
N LEU A 40 -1.31 -1.80 15.61
CA LEU A 40 -0.81 -2.59 14.48
C LEU A 40 0.72 -2.53 14.41
N GLN A 41 1.38 -2.96 15.50
CA GLN A 41 2.84 -2.96 15.63
C GLN A 41 3.55 -3.80 14.56
N ARG A 42 2.83 -4.73 13.92
CA ARG A 42 3.32 -5.51 12.79
C ARG A 42 3.31 -4.73 11.48
N GLU A 43 2.49 -3.70 11.35
CA GLU A 43 2.29 -2.92 10.13
C GLU A 43 3.05 -1.58 10.23
N ARG A 44 4.33 -1.65 10.60
CA ARG A 44 5.22 -0.48 10.81
C ARG A 44 5.74 0.17 9.52
N THR A 45 5.30 -0.30 8.37
CA THR A 45 5.73 0.22 7.08
C THR A 45 4.53 0.76 6.33
N ALA A 46 4.70 1.94 5.74
CA ALA A 46 3.71 2.56 4.86
C ALA A 46 4.32 2.75 3.48
N TYR A 47 3.54 2.48 2.44
CA TYR A 47 3.96 2.66 1.05
C TYR A 47 2.98 3.57 0.30
N ARG A 48 3.51 4.31 -0.67
CA ARG A 48 2.70 5.12 -1.58
C ARG A 48 2.11 4.22 -2.66
N CYS A 49 0.79 4.20 -2.76
CA CYS A 49 0.09 3.37 -3.71
C CYS A 49 0.24 3.90 -5.14
N PRO A 50 0.68 3.07 -6.12
CA PRO A 50 0.73 3.49 -7.52
C PRO A 50 -0.66 3.61 -8.17
N LEU A 51 -1.71 3.08 -7.54
CA LEU A 51 -3.09 3.08 -8.09
C LEU A 51 -3.88 4.33 -7.70
N CYS A 52 -3.78 4.77 -6.43
CA CYS A 52 -4.54 5.91 -5.92
C CYS A 52 -3.67 7.09 -5.47
N GLY A 53 -2.34 6.93 -5.42
CA GLY A 53 -1.41 7.96 -4.98
C GLY A 53 -1.37 8.22 -3.46
N CYS A 54 -2.30 7.63 -2.69
CA CYS A 54 -2.35 7.71 -1.23
C CYS A 54 -1.37 6.76 -0.54
N TRP A 55 -1.16 6.96 0.76
CA TRP A 55 -0.36 6.08 1.62
C TRP A 55 -1.21 4.96 2.19
N HIS A 56 -0.64 3.75 2.20
CA HIS A 56 -1.24 2.53 2.73
C HIS A 56 -0.29 1.82 3.67
N LEU A 57 -0.83 1.14 4.67
CA LEU A 57 -0.04 0.25 5.52
C LEU A 57 0.33 -1.02 4.76
N ALA A 58 1.61 -1.37 4.84
CA ALA A 58 2.14 -2.65 4.40
C ALA A 58 1.96 -3.65 5.53
N THR A 59 1.37 -4.78 5.17
CA THR A 59 1.17 -5.88 6.10
C THR A 59 2.49 -6.64 6.17
N ALA A 60 3.19 -6.59 7.31
CA ALA A 60 4.34 -7.48 7.53
C ALA A 60 3.83 -8.92 7.50
N ARG A 61 4.50 -9.74 6.69
CA ARG A 61 4.16 -11.15 6.51
C ARG A 61 4.74 -11.99 7.63
#